data_AF-A0A351CHR1-F1
#
_entry.id   AF-A0A351CHR1-F1
#
_cell.length_a   1.000
_cell.length_b   1.000
_cell.length_c   1.000
_cell.angle_alpha   90.00
_cell.angle_beta   90.00
_cell.angle_gamma   90.00
#
_symmetry.space_group_name_H-M   'P 1'
#
loop_
_entity.id
_entity.type
_entity.pdbx_description
1 polymer ?
#
loop_
_entity_poly.entity_id
_entity_poly.type
_entity_poly.pdbx_seq_one_letter_code
_entity_poly.pdbx_strand_id
1 'polypeptide(L)'
;MKKVKVVLWIIFLGFIAIIFFSNKDYFLARKAFQINLLFTEPFQIQELPNAIYFLVFFLVGFLIAYFISLSERFKSKKTIKNLNAAATSQLEEISVLKKEVDSLKASAFNSKTASEGQNITGEA
;
A
#
# COMPACT_ATOMS: atom_id res chain seq x y z
N MET A 1 10.34 11.39 -3.06
CA MET A 1 9.01 10.84 -3.42
C MET A 1 7.85 11.83 -3.27
N LYS A 2 7.69 12.55 -2.14
CA LYS A 2 6.56 13.49 -1.96
C LYS A 2 6.60 14.70 -2.91
N LYS A 3 7.77 15.33 -3.07
CA LYS A 3 7.97 16.48 -3.97
C LYS A 3 7.73 16.13 -5.44
N VAL A 4 8.26 14.98 -5.89
CA VAL A 4 8.04 14.47 -7.26
C VAL A 4 6.56 14.19 -7.52
N LYS A 5 5.85 13.59 -6.56
CA LYS A 5 4.40 13.40 -6.66
C LYS A 5 3.64 14.73 -6.79
N VAL A 6 4.04 15.75 -6.03
CA VAL A 6 3.42 17.09 -6.09
C VAL A 6 3.69 17.77 -7.44
N VAL A 7 4.92 17.73 -7.95
CA VAL A 7 5.27 18.30 -9.26
C VAL A 7 4.50 17.59 -10.37
N LEU A 8 4.41 16.26 -10.33
CA LEU A 8 3.59 15.49 -11.28
C LEU A 8 2.11 15.90 -11.21
N TRP A 9 1.57 16.09 -10.00
CA TRP A 9 0.20 16.54 -9.80
C TRP A 9 -0.05 17.94 -10.36
N ILE A 10 0.91 18.86 -10.20
CA ILE A 10 0.82 20.23 -10.74
C ILE A 10 0.81 20.22 -12.27
N ILE A 11 1.64 19.39 -12.90
CA ILE A 11 1.71 19.23 -14.35
C ILE A 11 0.41 18.64 -14.88
N PHE A 12 -0.09 17.60 -14.22
CA PHE A 12 -1.34 16.95 -14.59
C PHE A 12 -2.53 17.93 -14.50
N LEU A 13 -2.63 18.67 -13.40
CA LEU A 13 -3.68 19.66 -13.19
C LEU A 13 -3.58 20.82 -14.19
N GLY A 14 -2.35 21.27 -14.49
CA GLY A 14 -2.09 22.27 -15.52
C GLY A 14 -2.55 21.81 -16.91
N PHE A 15 -2.27 20.55 -17.26
CA PHE A 15 -2.72 19.97 -18.53
C PHE A 15 -4.25 19.94 -18.65
N ILE A 16 -4.93 19.51 -17.58
CA ILE A 16 -6.39 19.52 -17.52
C ILE A 16 -6.92 20.94 -17.70
N ALA A 17 -6.35 21.92 -17.01
CA ALA A 17 -6.75 23.32 -17.11
C ALA A 17 -6.58 23.85 -18.53
N ILE A 18 -5.44 23.58 -19.18
CA ILE A 18 -5.18 24.00 -20.58
C ILE A 18 -6.23 23.40 -21.51
N ILE A 19 -6.51 22.10 -21.42
CA ILE A 19 -7.53 21.43 -22.25
C ILE A 19 -8.90 22.07 -22.03
N PHE A 20 -9.26 22.35 -20.78
CA PHE A 20 -10.56 22.91 -20.42
C PHE A 20 -10.74 24.35 -20.91
N PHE A 21 -9.73 25.20 -20.71
CA PHE A 21 -9.76 26.59 -21.17
C PHE A 21 -9.71 26.68 -22.71
N SER A 22 -8.90 25.85 -23.36
CA SER A 22 -8.75 25.87 -24.82
C SER A 22 -10.00 25.35 -25.54
N ASN A 23 -10.77 24.45 -24.91
CA ASN A 23 -11.93 23.80 -25.52
C ASN A 23 -13.24 24.14 -24.80
N LYS A 24 -13.31 25.31 -24.13
CA LYS A 24 -14.46 25.70 -23.31
C LYS A 24 -15.78 25.64 -24.09
N ASP A 25 -15.76 26.12 -25.34
CA ASP A 25 -16.94 26.08 -26.22
C ASP A 25 -17.37 24.65 -26.53
N TYR A 26 -16.42 23.72 -26.67
CA TYR A 26 -16.72 22.31 -26.87
C TYR A 26 -17.30 21.65 -25.62
N PHE A 27 -16.84 22.04 -24.43
CA PHE A 27 -17.37 21.55 -23.15
C PHE A 27 -18.79 22.07 -22.85
N LEU A 28 -19.09 23.31 -23.23
CA LEU A 28 -20.41 23.92 -23.11
C LEU A 28 -21.35 23.56 -24.25
N ALA A 29 -20.82 23.11 -25.39
CA ALA A 29 -21.63 22.64 -26.50
C ALA A 29 -22.54 21.50 -26.01
N ARG A 30 -23.84 21.73 -26.19
CA ARG A 30 -24.86 20.72 -25.98
C ARG A 30 -24.90 19.87 -27.24
N LYS A 31 -24.45 18.63 -27.13
CA LYS A 31 -24.58 17.67 -28.22
C LYS A 31 -25.60 16.62 -27.81
N ALA A 32 -26.63 16.44 -28.62
CA ALA A 32 -27.46 15.25 -28.57
C ALA A 32 -26.58 14.05 -28.98
N PHE A 33 -26.41 13.10 -28.08
CA PHE A 33 -25.87 11.80 -28.44
C PHE A 33 -26.99 10.99 -29.10
N GLN A 34 -26.88 10.77 -30.40
CA GLN A 34 -27.74 9.87 -31.15
C GLN A 34 -27.11 8.49 -31.16
N ILE A 35 -27.68 7.56 -30.39
CA ILE A 35 -27.29 6.16 -30.48
C ILE A 35 -28.18 5.54 -31.56
N ASN A 36 -27.62 5.40 -32.76
CA ASN A 36 -28.27 4.65 -33.84
C ASN A 36 -28.06 3.15 -33.59
N LEU A 37 -29.02 2.51 -32.92
CA LEU A 37 -29.10 1.06 -32.89
C LEU A 37 -29.66 0.58 -34.23
N LEU A 38 -28.93 -0.29 -34.93
CA LEU A 38 -29.26 -0.82 -36.27
C LEU A 38 -30.69 -1.41 -36.41
N PHE A 39 -31.39 -1.67 -35.31
CA PHE A 39 -32.72 -2.29 -35.26
C PHE A 39 -33.74 -1.54 -34.38
N THR A 40 -33.49 -0.28 -34.00
CA THR A 40 -34.41 0.48 -33.13
C THR A 40 -34.39 1.96 -33.48
N GLU A 41 -35.54 2.63 -33.35
CA GLU A 41 -35.69 4.08 -33.49
C GLU A 41 -34.56 4.82 -32.73
N PRO A 42 -33.95 5.86 -33.33
CA PRO A 42 -32.80 6.54 -32.76
C PRO A 42 -33.16 7.16 -31.42
N PHE A 43 -32.63 6.60 -30.34
CA PHE A 43 -32.85 7.12 -29.01
C PHE A 43 -32.04 8.41 -28.86
N GLN A 44 -32.75 9.55 -28.85
CA GLN A 44 -32.13 10.84 -28.58
C GLN A 44 -31.98 11.01 -27.07
N ILE A 45 -30.74 10.93 -26.60
CA ILE A 45 -30.42 11.27 -25.22
C ILE A 45 -30.46 12.80 -25.11
N GLN A 46 -31.20 13.31 -24.11
CA GLN A 46 -31.36 14.73 -23.81
C GLN A 46 -30.04 15.49 -23.96
N GLU A 47 -30.11 16.67 -24.58
CA GLU A 47 -28.98 17.54 -24.90
C GLU A 47 -28.22 18.00 -23.63
N LEU A 48 -27.28 17.18 -23.18
CA LEU A 48 -26.41 17.52 -22.06
C LEU A 48 -25.14 18.19 -22.58
N PRO A 49 -24.62 19.20 -21.86
CA PRO A 49 -23.28 19.72 -22.10
C PRO A 49 -22.24 18.60 -22.02
N ASN A 50 -21.28 18.60 -22.96
CA ASN A 50 -20.19 17.62 -23.00
C ASN A 50 -19.41 17.53 -21.68
N ALA A 51 -19.31 18.65 -20.94
CA ALA A 51 -18.71 18.69 -19.61
C ALA A 51 -19.27 17.66 -18.63
N ILE A 52 -20.58 17.35 -18.70
CA ILE A 52 -21.21 16.39 -17.78
C ILE A 52 -20.73 14.97 -18.09
N TYR A 53 -20.62 14.59 -19.37
CA TYR A 53 -20.10 13.28 -19.75
C TYR A 53 -18.65 13.11 -19.28
N PHE A 54 -17.79 14.11 -19.51
CA PHE A 54 -16.41 14.09 -19.00
C PHE A 54 -16.35 13.99 -17.48
N LEU A 55 -17.23 14.67 -16.76
CA LEU A 55 -17.31 14.58 -15.30
C LEU A 55 -17.69 13.18 -14.84
N VAL A 56 -18.67 12.54 -15.48
CA VAL A 56 -19.07 11.16 -15.18
C VAL A 56 -17.93 10.19 -15.45
N PHE A 57 -17.27 10.28 -16.61
CA PHE A 57 -16.11 9.45 -16.93
C PHE A 57 -14.95 9.67 -15.95
N PHE A 58 -14.72 10.91 -15.52
CA PHE A 58 -13.73 11.22 -14.49
C PHE A 58 -14.09 10.59 -13.15
N LEU A 59 -15.35 10.68 -12.71
CA LEU A 59 -15.82 10.04 -11.48
C LEU A 59 -15.67 8.53 -11.54
N VAL A 60 -16.02 7.89 -12.66
CA VAL A 60 -15.86 6.44 -12.85
C VAL A 60 -14.39 6.05 -12.81
N GLY A 61 -13.52 6.77 -13.53
CA GLY A 61 -12.07 6.57 -13.48
C GLY A 61 -11.50 6.75 -12.09
N PHE A 62 -11.97 7.77 -11.35
CA PHE A 62 -11.60 8.01 -9.95
C PHE A 62 -12.05 6.85 -9.05
N LEU A 63 -13.25 6.32 -9.26
CA LEU A 63 -13.78 5.19 -8.50
C LEU A 63 -12.97 3.92 -8.72
N ILE A 64 -12.57 3.66 -9.97
CA ILE A 64 -11.70 2.53 -10.33
C ILE A 64 -10.31 2.70 -9.69
N ALA A 65 -9.71 3.88 -9.81
CA ALA A 65 -8.42 4.18 -9.19
C ALA A 65 -8.48 4.04 -7.66
N TYR A 66 -9.58 4.48 -7.04
CA TYR A 66 -9.84 4.28 -5.62
C TYR A 66 -9.92 2.81 -5.25
N PHE A 67 -10.64 2.00 -6.03
CA PHE A 67 -10.76 0.55 -5.79
C PHE A 67 -9.40 -0.18 -5.91
N ILE A 68 -8.58 0.20 -6.90
CA ILE A 68 -7.22 -0.34 -7.09
C ILE A 68 -6.31 0.09 -5.92
N SER A 69 -6.33 1.36 -5.55
CA SER A 69 -5.51 1.88 -4.44
C SER A 69 -5.91 1.27 -3.09
N LEU A 70 -7.21 1.03 -2.89
CA LEU A 70 -7.73 0.36 -1.71
C LEU A 70 -7.28 -1.11 -1.68
N SER A 71 -7.30 -1.79 -2.84
CA SER A 71 -6.81 -3.16 -2.99
C SER A 71 -5.30 -3.27 -2.73
N GLU A 72 -4.50 -2.29 -3.15
CA GLU A 72 -3.09 -2.19 -2.78
C GLU A 72 -2.89 -2.01 -1.28
N ARG A 73 -3.74 -1.22 -0.61
CA ARG A 73 -3.70 -1.07 0.85
C ARG A 73 -4.04 -2.36 1.59
N PHE A 74 -4.99 -3.15 1.09
CA PHE A 74 -5.31 -4.46 1.69
C PHE A 74 -4.15 -5.46 1.53
N LYS A 75 -3.53 -5.52 0.34
CA LYS A 75 -2.31 -6.33 0.14
C LYS A 75 -1.18 -5.86 1.05
N SER A 76 -0.98 -4.54 1.16
CA SER A 76 0.05 -3.95 2.03
C SER A 76 -0.19 -4.29 3.51
N LYS A 77 -1.44 -4.24 4.01
CA LYS A 77 -1.76 -4.67 5.38
C LYS A 77 -1.48 -6.16 5.62
N LYS A 78 -1.71 -7.01 4.62
CA LYS A 78 -1.41 -8.46 4.69
C LYS A 78 0.09 -8.70 4.75
N THR A 79 0.87 -8.01 3.92
CA THR A 79 2.35 -8.06 3.94
C THR A 79 2.91 -7.54 5.27
N ILE A 80 2.37 -6.45 5.81
CA ILE A 80 2.77 -5.91 7.11
C ILE A 80 2.47 -6.89 8.24
N LYS A 81 1.28 -7.52 8.25
CA LYS A 81 0.95 -8.57 9.23
C LYS A 81 1.90 -9.76 9.13
N ASN A 82 2.25 -10.20 7.92
CA ASN A 82 3.14 -11.34 7.72
C ASN A 82 4.58 -11.04 8.17
N LEU A 83 5.10 -9.85 7.86
CA LEU A 83 6.43 -9.42 8.33
C LEU A 83 6.46 -9.21 9.85
N ASN A 84 5.40 -8.68 10.45
CA ASN A 84 5.33 -8.48 11.89
C ASN A 84 5.27 -9.83 12.63
N ALA A 85 4.46 -10.78 12.13
CA ALA A 85 4.40 -12.15 12.64
C ALA A 85 5.76 -12.86 12.56
N ALA A 86 6.48 -12.72 11.44
CA ALA A 86 7.83 -13.24 11.29
C ALA A 86 8.84 -12.56 12.23
N ALA A 87 8.71 -11.26 12.48
CA ALA A 87 9.56 -10.54 13.42
C ALA A 87 9.32 -10.97 14.87
N THR A 88 8.07 -11.17 15.28
CA THR A 88 7.74 -11.70 16.62
C THR A 88 8.20 -13.13 16.82
N SER A 89 8.06 -14.00 15.80
CA SER A 89 8.56 -15.38 15.86
C SER A 89 10.09 -15.43 16.01
N GLN A 90 10.81 -14.59 15.28
CA GLN A 90 12.26 -14.50 15.40
C GLN A 90 12.70 -13.90 16.75
N LEU A 91 11.93 -12.97 17.31
CA LEU A 91 12.20 -12.43 18.65
C LEU A 91 12.01 -13.50 19.74
N GLU A 92 10.98 -14.34 19.62
CA GLU A 92 10.76 -15.49 20.50
C GLU A 92 11.92 -16.50 20.41
N GLU A 93 12.33 -16.89 19.20
CA GLU A 93 13.46 -17.80 19.00
C GLU A 93 14.77 -17.25 19.59
N ILE A 94 15.06 -15.96 19.38
CA ILE A 94 16.22 -15.30 19.99
C ILE A 94 16.11 -15.29 21.52
N SER A 95 14.91 -15.13 22.08
CA SER A 95 14.71 -15.16 23.54
C SER A 95 14.93 -16.55 24.13
N VAL A 96 14.52 -17.60 23.41
CA VAL A 96 14.72 -19.01 23.79
C VAL A 96 16.20 -19.36 23.70
N LEU A 97 16.85 -19.07 22.57
CA LEU A 97 18.29 -19.29 22.40
C LEU A 97 19.10 -18.51 23.44
N LYS A 98 18.72 -17.27 23.75
CA LYS A 98 19.41 -16.49 24.77
C LYS A 98 19.26 -17.10 26.16
N LYS A 99 18.07 -17.63 26.50
CA LYS A 99 17.86 -18.39 27.76
C LYS A 99 18.69 -19.67 27.81
N GLU A 100 18.80 -20.39 26.71
CA GLU A 100 19.62 -21.60 26.62
C GLU A 100 21.11 -21.30 26.72
N VAL A 101 21.59 -20.23 26.09
CA VAL A 101 22.98 -19.78 26.23
C VAL A 101 23.25 -19.33 27.66
N ASP A 102 22.34 -18.58 28.28
CA ASP A 102 22.49 -18.13 29.66
C ASP A 102 22.45 -19.33 30.65
N SER A 103 21.64 -20.38 30.39
CA SER A 103 21.60 -21.60 31.20
C SER A 103 22.82 -22.49 31.00
N LEU A 104 23.31 -22.64 29.77
CA LEU A 104 24.56 -23.34 29.44
C LEU A 104 25.78 -22.63 30.01
N LYS A 105 25.79 -21.30 29.99
CA LYS A 105 26.87 -20.51 30.60
C LYS A 105 26.83 -20.62 32.12
N ALA A 106 25.65 -20.64 32.74
CA ALA A 106 25.51 -20.86 34.17
C ALA A 106 25.90 -22.29 34.60
N SER A 107 25.60 -23.31 33.79
CA SER A 107 26.02 -24.69 34.07
C SER A 107 27.52 -24.88 33.90
N ALA A 108 28.12 -24.28 32.85
CA ALA A 108 29.57 -24.29 32.64
C ALA A 108 30.34 -23.53 33.74
N PHE A 109 29.74 -22.47 34.29
CA PHE A 109 30.33 -21.75 35.43
C PHE A 109 30.28 -22.59 36.71
N ASN A 110 29.16 -23.27 36.98
CA ASN A 110 29.01 -24.17 38.13
C ASN A 110 29.89 -25.41 38.05
N SER A 111 30.13 -25.96 36.85
CA SER A 111 31.08 -27.08 36.68
C SER A 111 32.54 -26.65 36.90
N LYS A 112 32.87 -25.38 36.61
CA LYS A 112 34.23 -24.85 36.81
C LYS A 112 34.53 -24.56 38.28
N THR A 113 33.58 -23.98 39.03
CA THR A 113 33.71 -23.81 40.49
C THR A 113 33.67 -25.14 41.27
N ALA A 114 32.95 -26.15 40.77
CA ALA A 114 32.98 -27.50 41.35
C ALA A 114 34.33 -28.20 41.14
N SER A 115 35.00 -27.97 40.01
CA SER A 115 36.35 -28.51 39.73
C SER A 115 37.46 -27.82 40.54
N GLU A 116 37.29 -26.56 40.92
CA GLU A 116 38.29 -25.81 41.72
C GLU A 116 38.19 -26.13 43.22
N GLY A 117 37.01 -26.50 43.73
CA GLY A 117 36.80 -26.90 45.13
C GLY A 117 37.34 -28.30 45.48
N GLN A 118 37.64 -29.15 44.50
CA GLN A 118 38.22 -30.49 44.72
C GLN A 118 39.75 -30.51 44.75
N ASN A 119 40.44 -29.41 44.42
CA ASN A 119 41.91 -29.37 44.37
C ASN A 119 42.56 -28.77 45.64
N ILE A 120 41.79 -28.43 46.69
CA ILE A 120 42.31 -27.77 47.91
C ILE A 120 42.26 -28.70 49.15
N THR A 121 41.77 -29.93 49.02
CA THR A 121 41.71 -30.92 50.12
C THR A 121 42.70 -32.07 49.96
N GLY A 122 43.69 -31.92 49.08
CA GLY A 122 44.63 -32.98 48.70
C GLY A 122 46.10 -32.62 48.82
N GLU A 123 46.52 -31.79 49.78
CA GLU A 123 47.94 -31.72 50.19
C GLU A 123 47.98 -31.56 51.72
N ALA A 124 48.26 -32.69 52.39
CA ALA A 124 48.58 -32.81 53.80
C ALA A 124 50.07 -33.13 53.93
#